data_AF-A0A0C2X1Q3-F1
#
_entry.id   AF-A0A0C2X1Q3-F1
#
_cell.length_a   1.000
_cell.length_b   1.000
_cell.length_c   1.000
_cell.angle_alpha   90.00
_cell.angle_beta   90.00
_cell.angle_gamma   90.00
#
_symmetry.space_group_name_H-M   'P 1'
#
loop_
_entity.id
_entity.type
_entity.pdbx_description
1 polymer ?
#
loop_
_entity_poly.entity_id
_entity_poly.type
_entity_poly.pdbx_seq_one_letter_code
_entity_poly.pdbx_strand_id
1 'polypeptide(L)'
;MNKQKVLNKRRKVVTMAKDVTASVDLEEGWLAKFLELPGDKLAKLLGGIANHGRITTSAIKKARTSLPSFSGVKWTTFVEQFGLPDSLEENPFERVVTPVYTLPPSVHEIMYEAAWRTQDVYGERQKQRIEAARARIMDPYLVRIIGLFQGRVIDKPMLETEYATGDEVEHWHEIFMIGGTLFFIAEFKLDLSLEDNVAQLFAEILAAAKANEKGDFANLRVYGLLTDLIDFHFYSYNPLSKQFALDATMVVNITRDVAFTDMIPVCNKIFGVILTAYIDGLEATKSKSIERKNKMDLSSPGSAPLQQLLKVSEPGPSQSYTRNSGRKSANCWELALQLAQQCRDRFNESVETVDDIERNSNAALELLAKR
;
A
#
# COMPACT_ATOMS: atom_id res chain seq x y z
N MET A 1 8.73 -11.49 36.28
CA MET A 1 8.91 -12.92 35.93
C MET A 1 7.96 -13.36 34.79
N ASN A 2 7.83 -12.57 33.70
CA ASN A 2 6.87 -12.84 32.60
C ASN A 2 7.45 -12.69 31.17
N LYS A 3 8.76 -12.44 31.03
CA LYS A 3 9.42 -12.32 29.71
C LYS A 3 9.61 -13.66 28.96
N GLN A 4 9.57 -14.79 29.68
CA GLN A 4 9.73 -16.14 29.10
C GLN A 4 8.45 -16.64 28.39
N LYS A 5 7.26 -16.21 28.82
CA LYS A 5 5.97 -16.66 28.25
C LYS A 5 5.68 -16.06 26.87
N VAL A 6 6.14 -14.83 26.62
CA VAL A 6 5.91 -14.10 25.36
C VAL A 6 6.81 -14.63 24.23
N LEU A 7 8.05 -15.01 24.53
CA LEU A 7 8.94 -15.72 23.58
C LEU A 7 8.41 -17.11 23.19
N ASN A 8 7.74 -17.81 24.10
CA ASN A 8 7.12 -19.11 23.82
C ASN A 8 5.89 -19.02 22.91
N LYS A 9 5.18 -17.89 22.91
CA LYS A 9 4.04 -17.66 22.02
C LYS A 9 4.50 -17.33 20.59
N ARG A 10 5.58 -16.54 20.44
CA ARG A 10 6.25 -16.20 19.17
C ARG A 10 6.83 -17.42 18.43
N ARG A 11 7.41 -18.40 19.14
CA ARG A 11 7.79 -19.69 18.53
C ARG A 11 6.55 -20.42 18.02
N LYS A 12 5.49 -20.53 18.81
CA LYS A 12 4.38 -21.46 18.55
C LYS A 12 3.68 -21.34 17.18
N VAL A 13 3.63 -20.16 16.55
CA VAL A 13 2.84 -19.94 15.31
C VAL A 13 3.67 -20.17 14.03
N VAL A 14 4.87 -19.59 13.92
CA VAL A 14 5.82 -19.90 12.83
C VAL A 14 6.33 -21.35 12.95
N THR A 15 6.44 -21.86 14.17
CA THR A 15 6.68 -23.28 14.43
C THR A 15 5.46 -24.12 14.08
N MET A 16 4.21 -23.65 14.07
CA MET A 16 3.04 -24.49 13.77
C MET A 16 2.92 -24.94 12.30
N ALA A 17 3.17 -24.05 11.32
CA ALA A 17 3.20 -24.44 9.91
C ALA A 17 4.42 -25.33 9.60
N LYS A 18 5.58 -25.01 10.20
CA LYS A 18 6.77 -25.87 10.17
C LYS A 18 6.58 -27.20 10.92
N ASP A 19 5.83 -27.23 12.02
CA ASP A 19 5.59 -28.41 12.89
C ASP A 19 4.68 -29.41 12.21
N VAL A 20 3.64 -28.96 11.51
CA VAL A 20 2.75 -29.88 10.78
C VAL A 20 3.51 -30.52 9.62
N THR A 21 4.31 -29.75 8.86
CA THR A 21 5.16 -30.32 7.81
C THR A 21 6.34 -31.13 8.35
N ALA A 22 6.86 -30.82 9.55
CA ALA A 22 7.92 -31.60 10.21
C ALA A 22 7.38 -32.85 10.92
N SER A 23 6.06 -32.94 11.15
CA SER A 23 5.40 -34.12 11.70
C SER A 23 5.15 -35.23 10.66
N VAL A 24 5.41 -34.94 9.39
CA VAL A 24 5.30 -35.89 8.28
C VAL A 24 6.68 -36.00 7.65
N ASP A 25 7.23 -37.22 7.60
CA ASP A 25 8.52 -37.47 6.96
C ASP A 25 8.36 -37.37 5.44
N LEU A 26 8.67 -36.18 4.91
CA LEU A 26 8.57 -35.86 3.49
C LEU A 26 9.97 -35.62 2.93
N GLU A 27 10.23 -36.12 1.72
CA GLU A 27 11.51 -35.93 1.04
C GLU A 27 11.89 -34.46 0.93
N GLU A 28 13.18 -34.16 1.09
CA GLU A 28 13.69 -32.81 0.91
C GLU A 28 13.28 -32.23 -0.45
N GLY A 29 12.77 -30.99 -0.45
CA GLY A 29 12.31 -30.31 -1.67
C GLY A 29 10.91 -30.71 -2.16
N TRP A 30 10.15 -31.55 -1.44
CA TRP A 30 8.76 -31.91 -1.82
C TRP A 30 7.88 -30.67 -2.10
N LEU A 31 8.03 -29.62 -1.29
CA LEU A 31 7.25 -28.38 -1.43
C LEU A 31 7.61 -27.66 -2.73
N ALA A 32 8.89 -27.63 -3.11
CA ALA A 32 9.31 -27.05 -4.37
C ALA A 32 8.71 -27.80 -5.56
N LYS A 33 8.70 -29.15 -5.52
CA LYS A 33 8.03 -29.98 -6.54
C LYS A 33 6.54 -29.67 -6.66
N PHE A 34 5.85 -29.33 -5.57
CA PHE A 34 4.45 -28.92 -5.60
C PHE A 34 4.25 -27.53 -6.19
N LEU A 35 5.12 -26.57 -5.83
CA LEU A 35 5.06 -25.19 -6.33
C LEU A 35 5.41 -25.07 -7.83
N GLU A 36 6.12 -26.05 -8.39
CA GLU A 36 6.41 -26.16 -9.83
C GLU A 36 5.20 -26.66 -10.65
N LEU A 37 4.16 -27.22 -10.02
CA LEU A 37 2.99 -27.71 -10.74
C LEU A 37 2.13 -26.55 -11.27
N PRO A 38 1.56 -26.69 -12.48
CA PRO A 38 0.49 -25.81 -12.95
C PRO A 38 -0.66 -25.75 -11.93
N GLY A 39 -1.27 -24.57 -11.76
CA GLY A 39 -2.28 -24.33 -10.73
C GLY A 39 -3.45 -25.33 -10.75
N ASP A 40 -3.92 -25.75 -11.93
CA ASP A 40 -5.00 -26.73 -12.05
C ASP A 40 -4.58 -28.14 -11.58
N LYS A 41 -3.32 -28.54 -11.84
CA LYS A 41 -2.75 -29.81 -11.41
C LYS A 41 -2.48 -29.82 -9.91
N LEU A 42 -1.94 -28.72 -9.38
CA LEU A 42 -1.75 -28.54 -7.95
C LEU A 42 -3.10 -28.60 -7.21
N ALA A 43 -4.12 -27.89 -7.71
CA ALA A 43 -5.46 -27.91 -7.12
C ALA A 43 -6.08 -29.31 -7.15
N LYS A 44 -5.94 -30.06 -8.25
CA LYS A 44 -6.39 -31.46 -8.34
C LYS A 44 -5.64 -32.38 -7.36
N LEU A 45 -4.33 -32.20 -7.21
CA LEU A 45 -3.50 -32.96 -6.27
C LEU A 45 -3.94 -32.69 -4.83
N LEU A 46 -4.05 -31.41 -4.43
CA LEU A 46 -4.49 -31.00 -3.11
C LEU A 46 -5.93 -31.48 -2.82
N GLY A 47 -6.83 -31.40 -3.81
CA GLY A 47 -8.18 -31.97 -3.72
C GLY A 47 -8.17 -33.49 -3.55
N GLY A 48 -7.29 -34.20 -4.26
CA GLY A 48 -7.07 -35.64 -4.10
C GLY A 48 -6.60 -36.01 -2.69
N ILE A 49 -5.62 -35.28 -2.15
CA ILE A 49 -5.11 -35.45 -0.78
C ILE A 49 -6.22 -35.18 0.24
N ALA A 50 -6.96 -34.08 0.09
CA ALA A 50 -8.08 -33.74 0.96
C ALA A 50 -9.16 -34.83 0.96
N ASN A 51 -9.54 -35.34 -0.21
CA ASN A 51 -10.53 -36.40 -0.33
C ASN A 51 -10.08 -37.71 0.34
N HIS A 52 -8.81 -38.12 0.13
CA HIS A 52 -8.26 -39.33 0.78
C HIS A 52 -8.15 -39.16 2.30
N GLY A 53 -7.74 -37.98 2.76
CA GLY A 53 -7.71 -37.62 4.18
C GLY A 53 -9.10 -37.37 4.78
N ARG A 54 -10.17 -37.48 3.99
CA ARG A 54 -11.55 -37.15 4.38
C ARG A 54 -11.67 -35.74 4.98
N ILE A 55 -10.83 -34.81 4.52
CA ILE A 55 -10.82 -33.43 4.93
C ILE A 55 -11.98 -32.73 4.23
N THR A 56 -12.94 -32.25 5.02
CA THR A 56 -14.10 -31.54 4.48
C THR A 56 -13.72 -30.16 3.96
N THR A 57 -14.48 -29.63 3.00
CA THR A 57 -14.32 -28.24 2.54
C THR A 57 -14.43 -27.24 3.69
N SER A 58 -15.27 -27.52 4.70
CA SER A 58 -15.38 -26.70 5.90
C SER A 58 -14.11 -26.72 6.76
N ALA A 59 -13.43 -27.86 6.86
CA ALA A 59 -12.15 -27.98 7.55
C ALA A 59 -11.03 -27.25 6.80
N ILE A 60 -11.00 -27.35 5.46
CA ILE A 60 -10.07 -26.57 4.62
C ILE A 60 -10.33 -25.07 4.82
N LYS A 61 -11.61 -24.64 4.76
CA LYS A 61 -11.98 -23.24 4.98
C LYS A 61 -11.55 -22.76 6.38
N LYS A 62 -11.79 -23.58 7.41
CA LYS A 62 -11.36 -23.28 8.79
C LYS A 62 -9.84 -23.19 8.92
N ALA A 63 -9.10 -24.10 8.27
CA ALA A 63 -7.64 -24.07 8.24
C ALA A 63 -7.13 -22.81 7.55
N ARG A 64 -7.71 -22.42 6.41
CA ARG A 64 -7.40 -21.16 5.72
C ARG A 64 -7.63 -19.94 6.62
N THR A 65 -8.77 -19.87 7.31
CA THR A 65 -9.03 -18.77 8.26
C THR A 65 -8.11 -18.76 9.48
N SER A 66 -7.37 -19.85 9.74
CA SER A 66 -6.37 -19.92 10.81
C SER A 66 -4.95 -19.54 10.37
N LEU A 67 -4.75 -19.36 9.06
CA LEU A 67 -3.49 -18.84 8.53
C LEU A 67 -3.34 -17.35 8.87
N PRO A 68 -2.11 -16.83 8.97
CA PRO A 68 -1.88 -15.40 9.11
C PRO A 68 -2.56 -14.62 7.98
N SER A 69 -3.41 -13.67 8.36
CA SER A 69 -4.07 -12.71 7.48
C SER A 69 -3.96 -11.33 8.10
N PHE A 70 -3.81 -10.28 7.29
CA PHE A 70 -3.83 -8.91 7.76
C PHE A 70 -5.11 -8.66 8.56
N SER A 71 -6.28 -9.03 8.06
CA SER A 71 -7.56 -8.89 8.77
C SER A 71 -7.68 -9.62 10.11
N GLY A 72 -6.84 -10.63 10.33
CA GLY A 72 -6.76 -11.35 11.60
C GLY A 72 -5.90 -10.63 12.64
N VAL A 73 -5.14 -9.60 12.26
CA VAL A 73 -4.28 -8.83 13.16
C VAL A 73 -5.15 -8.06 14.16
N LYS A 74 -4.82 -8.25 15.43
CA LYS A 74 -5.47 -7.60 16.57
C LYS A 74 -4.53 -6.58 17.20
N TRP A 75 -5.05 -5.42 17.58
CA TRP A 75 -4.26 -4.34 18.19
C TRP A 75 -3.49 -4.85 19.41
N THR A 76 -4.19 -5.53 20.32
CA THR A 76 -3.60 -6.15 21.54
C THR A 76 -2.39 -7.05 21.25
N THR A 77 -2.37 -7.77 20.14
CA THR A 77 -1.23 -8.61 19.76
C THR A 77 -0.14 -7.80 19.06
N PHE A 78 -0.54 -6.81 18.26
CA PHE A 78 0.35 -5.92 17.54
C PHE A 78 1.18 -5.03 18.48
N VAL A 79 0.54 -4.41 19.48
CA VAL A 79 1.20 -3.47 20.39
C VAL A 79 2.28 -4.13 21.25
N GLU A 80 2.02 -5.34 21.75
CA GLU A 80 3.02 -6.15 22.47
C GLU A 80 4.27 -6.42 21.62
N GLN A 81 4.10 -6.54 20.31
CA GLN A 81 5.19 -6.83 19.40
C GLN A 81 6.10 -5.62 19.16
N PHE A 82 5.49 -4.44 19.04
CA PHE A 82 6.18 -3.20 18.68
C PHE A 82 6.44 -2.25 19.87
N GLY A 83 6.03 -2.64 21.08
CA GLY A 83 6.18 -1.81 22.27
C GLY A 83 5.33 -0.54 22.21
N LEU A 84 4.17 -0.62 21.56
CA LEU A 84 3.18 0.44 21.52
C LEU A 84 2.29 0.33 22.78
N PRO A 85 1.58 1.40 23.19
CA PRO A 85 0.64 1.33 24.29
C PRO A 85 -0.60 0.53 23.92
N ASP A 86 -1.27 0.03 24.97
CA ASP A 86 -2.45 -0.83 24.83
C ASP A 86 -3.67 -0.08 24.25
N SER A 87 -3.72 1.26 24.38
CA SER A 87 -4.79 2.11 23.85
C SER A 87 -4.25 3.15 22.86
N LEU A 88 -5.02 3.39 21.79
CA LEU A 88 -4.74 4.47 20.83
C LEU A 88 -4.99 5.87 21.42
N GLU A 89 -5.83 5.99 22.46
CA GLU A 89 -6.18 7.28 23.08
C GLU A 89 -5.00 7.95 23.78
N GLU A 90 -3.99 7.16 24.16
CA GLU A 90 -2.76 7.65 24.79
C GLU A 90 -1.86 8.44 23.83
N ASN A 91 -2.28 8.56 22.55
CA ASN A 91 -1.59 9.22 21.44
C ASN A 91 -0.06 8.98 21.45
N PRO A 92 0.38 7.71 21.32
CA PRO A 92 1.79 7.36 21.43
C PRO A 92 2.64 7.79 20.24
N PHE A 93 2.01 8.24 19.16
CA PHE A 93 2.68 8.39 17.90
C PHE A 93 3.40 9.72 17.84
N GLU A 94 4.62 9.68 17.32
CA GLU A 94 5.29 10.90 16.88
C GLU A 94 4.40 11.59 15.84
N ARG A 95 4.28 12.91 15.95
CA ARG A 95 3.50 13.69 14.98
C ARG A 95 4.40 14.05 13.81
N VAL A 96 4.17 13.43 12.67
CA VAL A 96 4.88 13.73 11.41
C VAL A 96 3.87 14.27 10.42
N VAL A 97 3.88 15.58 10.20
CA VAL A 97 2.88 16.24 9.36
C VAL A 97 3.41 16.39 7.94
N THR A 98 2.81 15.69 6.97
CA THR A 98 3.08 15.98 5.56
C THR A 98 2.35 17.26 5.14
N PRO A 99 2.89 18.05 4.19
CA PRO A 99 2.23 19.24 3.71
C PRO A 99 0.87 18.94 3.06
N VAL A 100 -0.02 19.93 3.09
CA VAL A 100 -1.29 19.93 2.35
C VAL A 100 -1.14 20.93 1.22
N TYR A 101 -1.32 20.50 -0.03
CA TYR A 101 -1.25 21.38 -1.19
C TYR A 101 -2.63 21.53 -1.80
N THR A 102 -3.04 22.77 -2.04
CA THR A 102 -4.34 23.08 -2.62
C THR A 102 -4.34 22.77 -4.11
N LEU A 103 -5.02 21.71 -4.52
CA LEU A 103 -5.21 21.39 -5.93
C LEU A 103 -6.04 22.49 -6.63
N PRO A 104 -5.95 22.61 -7.96
CA PRO A 104 -6.75 23.59 -8.70
C PRO A 104 -8.25 23.33 -8.48
N PRO A 105 -9.08 24.38 -8.25
CA PRO A 105 -10.53 24.28 -8.26
C PRO A 105 -11.09 23.43 -9.41
N SER A 106 -10.59 23.60 -10.64
CA SER A 106 -11.04 22.81 -11.80
C SER A 106 -10.80 21.31 -11.65
N VAL A 107 -9.73 20.91 -10.95
CA VAL A 107 -9.45 19.50 -10.65
C VAL A 107 -10.46 18.96 -9.65
N HIS A 108 -10.82 19.75 -8.63
CA HIS A 108 -11.86 19.38 -7.67
C HIS A 108 -13.23 19.24 -8.32
N GLU A 109 -13.62 20.16 -9.21
CA GLU A 109 -14.88 20.09 -9.96
C GLU A 109 -14.99 18.78 -10.75
N ILE A 110 -13.94 18.39 -11.46
CA ILE A 110 -13.92 17.12 -12.22
C ILE A 110 -14.04 15.91 -11.29
N MET A 111 -13.31 15.91 -10.16
CA MET A 111 -13.42 14.84 -9.17
C MET A 111 -14.82 14.75 -8.57
N TYR A 112 -15.45 15.89 -8.31
CA TYR A 112 -16.81 15.97 -7.77
C TYR A 112 -17.86 15.47 -8.72
N GLU A 113 -17.78 15.87 -10.00
CA GLU A 113 -18.72 15.39 -11.01
C GLU A 113 -18.64 13.87 -11.15
N ALA A 114 -17.43 13.32 -11.17
CA ALA A 114 -17.22 11.88 -11.22
C ALA A 114 -17.72 11.20 -9.93
N ALA A 115 -17.41 11.74 -8.76
CA ALA A 115 -17.84 11.19 -7.47
C ALA A 115 -19.36 11.23 -7.27
N TRP A 116 -20.02 12.27 -7.76
CA TRP A 116 -21.48 12.37 -7.80
C TRP A 116 -22.06 11.20 -8.59
N ARG A 117 -21.61 11.00 -9.83
CA ARG A 117 -22.10 9.90 -10.68
C ARG A 117 -21.79 8.53 -10.08
N THR A 118 -20.64 8.36 -9.45
CA THR A 118 -20.27 7.12 -8.75
C THR A 118 -21.23 6.82 -7.59
N GLN A 119 -21.62 7.83 -6.80
CA GLN A 119 -22.60 7.64 -5.72
C GLN A 119 -24.01 7.32 -6.24
N ASP A 120 -24.37 7.72 -7.47
CA ASP A 120 -25.64 7.31 -8.08
C ASP A 120 -25.65 5.80 -8.42
N VAL A 121 -24.49 5.23 -8.75
CA VAL A 121 -24.35 3.80 -9.10
C VAL A 121 -24.22 2.93 -7.87
N TYR A 122 -23.29 3.28 -6.97
CA TYR A 122 -22.99 2.46 -5.81
C TYR A 122 -23.96 2.76 -4.66
N GLY A 123 -24.56 3.94 -4.62
CA GLY A 123 -25.46 4.41 -3.57
C GLY A 123 -24.74 5.28 -2.53
N GLU A 124 -25.53 5.92 -1.67
CA GLU A 124 -25.03 6.80 -0.60
C GLU A 124 -24.07 6.07 0.35
N ARG A 125 -23.05 6.77 0.85
CA ARG A 125 -22.00 6.23 1.74
C ARG A 125 -22.57 5.49 2.95
N GLN A 126 -23.59 6.09 3.58
CA GLN A 126 -24.27 5.56 4.76
C GLN A 126 -25.01 4.23 4.51
N LYS A 127 -25.38 3.96 3.25
CA LYS A 127 -26.10 2.75 2.85
C LYS A 127 -25.15 1.63 2.43
N GLN A 128 -23.85 1.92 2.24
CA GLN A 128 -22.87 0.94 1.82
C GLN A 128 -22.45 0.03 2.97
N ARG A 129 -22.79 -1.25 2.83
CA ARG A 129 -22.40 -2.35 3.72
C ARG A 129 -21.34 -3.27 3.12
N ILE A 130 -20.78 -2.90 1.97
CA ILE A 130 -19.77 -3.68 1.26
C ILE A 130 -18.50 -2.83 1.14
N GLU A 131 -17.39 -3.30 1.71
CA GLU A 131 -16.08 -2.59 1.67
C GLU A 131 -15.65 -2.32 0.23
N ALA A 132 -15.84 -3.29 -0.66
CA ALA A 132 -15.58 -3.14 -2.09
C ALA A 132 -16.30 -1.93 -2.70
N ALA A 133 -17.57 -1.71 -2.36
CA ALA A 133 -18.33 -0.58 -2.87
C ALA A 133 -17.84 0.74 -2.28
N ARG A 134 -17.36 0.75 -1.03
CA ARG A 134 -16.76 1.95 -0.42
C ARG A 134 -15.44 2.33 -1.07
N ALA A 135 -14.59 1.36 -1.38
CA ALA A 135 -13.38 1.59 -2.17
C ALA A 135 -13.74 2.25 -3.52
N ARG A 136 -14.75 1.73 -4.23
CA ARG A 136 -15.23 2.30 -5.51
C ARG A 136 -15.74 3.73 -5.41
N ILE A 137 -16.27 4.14 -4.26
CA ILE A 137 -16.68 5.55 -4.03
C ILE A 137 -15.45 6.48 -3.99
N MET A 138 -14.26 5.95 -3.69
CA MET A 138 -13.01 6.71 -3.63
C MET A 138 -12.22 6.73 -4.94
N ASP A 139 -12.49 5.81 -5.87
CA ASP A 139 -11.87 5.79 -7.21
C ASP A 139 -11.83 7.18 -7.89
N PRO A 140 -12.92 7.98 -7.91
CA PRO A 140 -12.93 9.30 -8.57
C PRO A 140 -11.87 10.26 -8.04
N TYR A 141 -11.52 10.16 -6.76
CA TYR A 141 -10.51 10.99 -6.12
C TYR A 141 -9.12 10.36 -6.29
N LEU A 142 -8.97 9.10 -5.89
CA LEU A 142 -7.69 8.41 -5.84
C LEU A 142 -7.10 8.27 -7.24
N VAL A 143 -7.83 7.66 -8.19
CA VAL A 143 -7.35 7.43 -9.56
C VAL A 143 -6.88 8.74 -10.20
N ARG A 144 -7.61 9.84 -9.97
CA ARG A 144 -7.28 11.14 -10.52
C ARG A 144 -6.01 11.72 -9.91
N ILE A 145 -5.87 11.72 -8.57
CA ILE A 145 -4.66 12.19 -7.89
C ILE A 145 -3.44 11.37 -8.31
N ILE A 146 -3.57 10.05 -8.34
CA ILE A 146 -2.48 9.12 -8.68
C ILE A 146 -2.07 9.27 -10.14
N GLY A 147 -3.03 9.54 -11.03
CA GLY A 147 -2.79 9.81 -12.44
C GLY A 147 -1.83 10.97 -12.66
N LEU A 148 -1.82 11.98 -11.79
CA LEU A 148 -0.86 13.11 -11.84
C LEU A 148 0.60 12.63 -11.70
N PHE A 149 0.81 11.49 -11.06
CA PHE A 149 2.12 10.87 -10.85
C PHE A 149 2.45 9.76 -11.85
N GLN A 150 1.64 9.58 -12.90
CA GLN A 150 1.69 8.40 -13.79
C GLN A 150 1.65 7.09 -12.98
N GLY A 151 1.10 7.15 -11.77
CA GLY A 151 0.94 6.01 -10.90
C GLY A 151 -0.17 5.09 -11.41
N ARG A 152 -0.26 3.92 -10.80
CA ARG A 152 -1.35 2.98 -11.05
C ARG A 152 -1.89 2.49 -9.71
N VAL A 153 -3.21 2.37 -9.63
CA VAL A 153 -3.85 1.59 -8.57
C VAL A 153 -3.64 0.13 -8.91
N ILE A 154 -3.05 -0.62 -7.98
CA ILE A 154 -2.93 -2.06 -8.10
C ILE A 154 -3.73 -2.71 -6.98
N ASP A 155 -4.78 -3.41 -7.39
CA ASP A 155 -5.55 -4.31 -6.56
C ASP A 155 -4.96 -5.72 -6.70
N LYS A 156 -3.90 -5.99 -5.91
CA LYS A 156 -3.25 -7.30 -5.84
C LYS A 156 -2.92 -7.60 -4.38
N PRO A 157 -2.94 -8.89 -3.99
CA PRO A 157 -2.52 -9.27 -2.65
C PRO A 157 -1.08 -8.79 -2.42
N MET A 158 -0.83 -8.23 -1.23
CA MET A 158 0.54 -7.92 -0.84
C MET A 158 1.38 -9.20 -0.74
N LEU A 159 2.69 -9.02 -0.84
CA LEU A 159 3.64 -10.12 -0.70
C LEU A 159 3.43 -10.87 0.61
N GLU A 160 3.68 -12.17 0.58
CA GLU A 160 3.67 -13.01 1.76
C GLU A 160 4.62 -12.44 2.83
N THR A 161 4.08 -12.27 4.03
CA THR A 161 4.83 -11.84 5.22
C THR A 161 4.42 -12.67 6.43
N GLU A 162 5.07 -12.43 7.56
CA GLU A 162 4.67 -13.04 8.84
C GLU A 162 3.23 -12.68 9.28
N TYR A 163 2.61 -11.68 8.65
CA TYR A 163 1.23 -11.24 8.93
C TYR A 163 0.22 -11.69 7.87
N ALA A 164 0.66 -12.18 6.69
CA ALA A 164 -0.24 -12.55 5.61
C ALA A 164 0.36 -13.62 4.71
N THR A 165 -0.43 -14.64 4.38
CA THR A 165 0.00 -15.75 3.50
C THR A 165 -0.04 -15.43 2.00
N GLY A 166 -0.44 -14.21 1.60
CA GLY A 166 -0.51 -13.81 0.20
C GLY A 166 -1.69 -14.42 -0.61
N ASP A 167 -2.67 -15.02 0.08
CA ASP A 167 -3.85 -15.65 -0.54
C ASP A 167 -4.85 -14.64 -1.12
N GLU A 168 -5.81 -15.14 -1.93
CA GLU A 168 -6.89 -14.38 -2.57
C GLU A 168 -7.52 -13.35 -1.63
N VAL A 169 -7.38 -12.11 -2.08
CA VAL A 169 -7.80 -10.82 -1.52
C VAL A 169 -9.16 -10.90 -0.82
N GLU A 170 -9.16 -11.04 0.50
CA GLU A 170 -10.36 -10.75 1.30
C GLU A 170 -10.52 -9.24 1.58
N HIS A 171 -9.53 -8.40 1.23
CA HIS A 171 -9.47 -6.99 1.65
C HIS A 171 -9.06 -6.08 0.49
N TRP A 172 -9.91 -5.09 0.17
CA TRP A 172 -9.73 -4.15 -0.94
C TRP A 172 -8.74 -3.05 -0.54
N HIS A 173 -7.46 -3.36 -0.63
CA HIS A 173 -6.40 -2.38 -0.46
C HIS A 173 -6.09 -1.72 -1.79
N GLU A 174 -6.04 -0.39 -1.82
CA GLU A 174 -5.45 0.30 -2.95
C GLU A 174 -3.97 0.57 -2.68
N ILE A 175 -3.13 -0.19 -3.39
CA ILE A 175 -1.68 -0.05 -3.31
C ILE A 175 -1.22 0.86 -4.44
N PHE A 176 -0.48 1.91 -4.08
CA PHE A 176 0.02 2.88 -5.03
C PHE A 176 1.51 2.76 -5.26
N MET A 177 1.88 2.79 -6.54
CA MET A 177 3.26 2.63 -6.97
C MET A 177 3.65 3.71 -7.95
N ILE A 178 4.83 4.27 -7.72
CA ILE A 178 5.53 5.10 -8.70
C ILE A 178 6.95 4.54 -8.82
N GLY A 179 7.39 4.23 -10.04
CA GLY A 179 8.72 3.61 -10.26
C GLY A 179 8.88 2.18 -9.71
N GLY A 180 7.77 1.54 -9.30
CA GLY A 180 7.73 0.19 -8.71
C GLY A 180 8.22 0.09 -7.27
N THR A 181 8.15 1.22 -6.55
CA THR A 181 8.30 1.30 -5.10
C THR A 181 6.94 1.61 -4.47
N LEU A 182 6.67 0.99 -3.33
CA LEU A 182 5.39 1.07 -2.61
C LEU A 182 5.45 2.21 -1.59
N PHE A 183 4.53 3.17 -1.68
CA PHE A 183 4.61 4.38 -0.87
C PHE A 183 3.35 4.71 -0.10
N PHE A 184 2.19 4.27 -0.60
CA PHE A 184 0.91 4.60 -0.01
C PHE A 184 0.00 3.38 -0.08
N ILE A 185 -0.70 3.11 1.01
CA ILE A 185 -1.71 2.05 1.15
C ILE A 185 -3.00 2.72 1.63
N ALA A 186 -4.11 2.54 0.91
CA ALA A 186 -5.43 2.92 1.40
C ALA A 186 -6.20 1.68 1.85
N GLU A 187 -6.75 1.75 3.06
CA GLU A 187 -7.58 0.71 3.65
C GLU A 187 -8.99 1.23 3.96
N PHE A 188 -10.00 0.50 3.48
CA PHE A 188 -11.41 0.87 3.55
C PHE A 188 -12.19 -0.04 4.46
N LYS A 189 -12.77 0.51 5.54
CA LYS A 189 -13.52 -0.26 6.55
C LYS A 189 -14.99 0.12 6.61
N LEU A 190 -15.85 -0.83 7.00
CA LEU A 190 -17.28 -0.59 7.22
C LEU A 190 -17.55 0.13 8.55
N ASP A 191 -16.93 -0.37 9.61
CA ASP A 191 -17.00 0.17 10.96
C ASP A 191 -15.57 0.34 11.49
N LEU A 192 -15.28 1.52 12.02
CA LEU A 192 -13.98 1.80 12.64
C LEU A 192 -13.95 1.25 14.07
N SER A 193 -13.74 -0.06 14.20
CA SER A 193 -13.01 -0.58 15.37
C SER A 193 -11.56 -0.10 15.24
N LEU A 194 -11.33 1.17 15.61
CA LEU A 194 -10.13 1.92 15.25
C LEU A 194 -8.84 1.16 15.57
N GLU A 195 -8.76 0.53 16.74
CA GLU A 195 -7.59 -0.22 17.18
C GLU A 195 -7.22 -1.37 16.24
N ASP A 196 -8.14 -2.32 16.04
CA ASP A 196 -7.89 -3.47 15.17
C ASP A 196 -7.65 -3.03 13.72
N ASN A 197 -8.40 -2.05 13.22
CA ASN A 197 -8.21 -1.53 11.87
C ASN A 197 -6.85 -0.83 11.68
N VAL A 198 -6.38 -0.09 12.69
CA VAL A 198 -5.03 0.50 12.70
C VAL A 198 -3.97 -0.60 12.75
N ALA A 199 -4.18 -1.67 13.53
CA ALA A 199 -3.27 -2.81 13.57
C ALA A 199 -3.12 -3.49 12.20
N GLN A 200 -4.23 -3.63 11.47
CA GLN A 200 -4.28 -4.19 10.12
C GLN A 200 -3.48 -3.31 9.15
N LEU A 201 -3.81 -2.02 9.09
CA LEU A 201 -3.08 -1.05 8.27
C LEU A 201 -1.58 -1.03 8.61
N PHE A 202 -1.21 -1.09 9.88
CA PHE A 202 0.18 -1.09 10.29
C PHE A 202 0.92 -2.35 9.85
N ALA A 203 0.27 -3.52 9.90
CA ALA A 203 0.84 -4.76 9.37
C ALA A 203 1.07 -4.68 7.85
N GLU A 204 0.17 -4.04 7.11
CA GLU A 204 0.32 -3.78 5.68
C GLU A 204 1.46 -2.80 5.40
N ILE A 205 1.51 -1.67 6.12
CA ILE A 205 2.61 -0.69 6.01
C ILE A 205 3.97 -1.37 6.25
N LEU A 206 4.07 -2.26 7.24
CA LEU A 206 5.29 -3.06 7.49
C LEU A 206 5.59 -4.03 6.36
N ALA A 207 4.58 -4.67 5.79
CA ALA A 207 4.74 -5.55 4.64
C ALA A 207 5.27 -4.78 3.41
N ALA A 208 4.78 -3.56 3.17
CA ALA A 208 5.28 -2.68 2.12
C ALA A 208 6.71 -2.20 2.42
N ALA A 209 7.04 -1.87 3.67
CA ALA A 209 8.40 -1.51 4.05
C ALA A 209 9.38 -2.68 3.81
N LYS A 210 9.01 -3.92 4.16
CA LYS A 210 9.79 -5.13 3.86
C LYS A 210 9.92 -5.38 2.36
N ALA A 211 8.87 -5.12 1.58
CA ALA A 211 8.90 -5.23 0.13
C ALA A 211 9.87 -4.19 -0.49
N ASN A 212 9.85 -2.97 0.03
CA ASN A 212 10.78 -1.91 -0.35
C ASN A 212 12.22 -2.26 0.01
N GLU A 213 12.47 -2.85 1.18
CA GLU A 213 13.80 -3.35 1.60
C GLU A 213 14.36 -4.36 0.58
N LYS A 214 13.56 -5.31 0.10
CA LYS A 214 13.95 -6.25 -0.98
C LYS A 214 14.28 -5.54 -2.30
N GLY A 215 13.74 -4.35 -2.51
CA GLY A 215 14.03 -3.45 -3.65
C GLY A 215 15.19 -2.48 -3.40
N ASP A 216 16.03 -2.72 -2.40
CA ASP A 216 17.09 -1.85 -1.86
C ASP A 216 16.55 -0.55 -1.22
N PHE A 217 15.24 -0.32 -1.14
CA PHE A 217 14.61 0.93 -0.67
C PHE A 217 14.30 0.88 0.83
N ALA A 218 15.18 0.27 1.62
CA ALA A 218 14.99 -0.03 3.03
C ALA A 218 14.77 1.20 3.93
N ASN A 219 15.10 2.41 3.45
CA ASN A 219 15.01 3.66 4.19
C ASN A 219 13.76 4.49 3.86
N LEU A 220 12.94 4.07 2.90
CA LEU A 220 11.80 4.87 2.45
C LEU A 220 10.61 4.74 3.40
N ARG A 221 10.12 5.90 3.86
CA ARG A 221 8.89 5.99 4.64
C ARG A 221 7.72 5.48 3.82
N VAL A 222 6.86 4.70 4.45
CA VAL A 222 5.61 4.20 3.87
C VAL A 222 4.45 4.89 4.55
N TYR A 223 3.51 5.39 3.76
CA TYR A 223 2.34 6.11 4.21
C TYR A 223 1.09 5.22 4.11
N GLY A 224 0.13 5.44 4.99
CA GLY A 224 -1.12 4.71 5.01
C GLY A 224 -2.31 5.63 5.24
N LEU A 225 -3.44 5.30 4.64
CA LEU A 225 -4.73 5.94 4.86
C LEU A 225 -5.71 4.88 5.35
N LEU A 226 -6.27 5.06 6.54
CA LEU A 226 -7.41 4.29 7.03
C LEU A 226 -8.66 5.16 6.93
N THR A 227 -9.72 4.66 6.29
CA THR A 227 -10.96 5.41 6.19
C THR A 227 -12.21 4.53 6.09
N ASP A 228 -13.32 5.08 6.56
CA ASP A 228 -14.67 4.56 6.35
C ASP A 228 -15.53 5.48 5.46
N LEU A 229 -14.89 6.44 4.78
CA LEU A 229 -15.46 7.54 3.98
C LEU A 229 -16.06 8.71 4.79
N ILE A 230 -16.00 8.64 6.11
CA ILE A 230 -16.39 9.70 7.05
C ILE A 230 -15.13 10.17 7.76
N ASP A 231 -14.44 9.26 8.44
CA ASP A 231 -13.18 9.52 9.11
C ASP A 231 -12.01 9.10 8.21
N PHE A 232 -10.99 9.96 8.13
CA PHE A 232 -9.78 9.74 7.35
C PHE A 232 -8.57 9.89 8.28
N HIS A 233 -7.87 8.79 8.54
CA HIS A 233 -6.69 8.75 9.39
C HIS A 233 -5.44 8.47 8.55
N PHE A 234 -4.53 9.44 8.53
CA PHE A 234 -3.27 9.36 7.81
C PHE A 234 -2.15 8.94 8.77
N TYR A 235 -1.50 7.83 8.45
CA TYR A 235 -0.39 7.28 9.20
C TYR A 235 0.87 7.19 8.33
N SER A 236 2.01 7.04 8.97
CA SER A 236 3.23 6.64 8.28
C SER A 236 4.12 5.79 9.16
N TYR A 237 5.03 5.05 8.53
CA TYR A 237 6.06 4.27 9.19
C TYR A 237 7.42 4.63 8.62
N ASN A 238 8.36 4.97 9.52
CA ASN A 238 9.75 5.20 9.16
C ASN A 238 10.57 3.92 9.40
N PRO A 239 11.07 3.25 8.36
CA PRO A 239 11.89 2.04 8.55
C PRO A 239 13.20 2.28 9.29
N LEU A 240 13.76 3.50 9.24
CA LEU A 240 15.02 3.82 9.90
C LEU A 240 14.87 3.88 11.42
N SER A 241 13.87 4.63 11.90
CA SER A 241 13.57 4.71 13.34
C SER A 241 12.69 3.56 13.83
N LYS A 242 12.09 2.78 12.91
CA LYS A 242 11.12 1.71 13.17
C LYS A 242 9.90 2.19 13.95
N GLN A 243 9.47 3.43 13.69
CA GLN A 243 8.37 4.06 14.40
C GLN A 243 7.21 4.37 13.47
N PHE A 244 6.01 4.21 14.01
CA PHE A 244 4.77 4.70 13.42
C PHE A 244 4.53 6.15 13.86
N ALA A 245 3.92 6.92 12.96
CA ALA A 245 3.56 8.30 13.18
C ALA A 245 2.12 8.54 12.72
N LEU A 246 1.38 9.35 13.48
CA LEU A 246 0.11 9.91 13.05
C LEU A 246 0.40 11.24 12.35
N ASP A 247 -0.11 11.39 11.14
CA ASP A 247 0.05 12.59 10.34
C ASP A 247 -1.15 13.53 10.55
N ALA A 248 -2.34 13.06 10.17
CA ALA A 248 -3.57 13.84 10.24
C ALA A 248 -4.79 12.95 10.48
N THR A 249 -5.83 13.56 11.04
CA THR A 249 -7.19 13.01 11.10
C THR A 249 -8.14 14.04 10.53
N MET A 250 -9.03 13.61 9.65
CA MET A 250 -9.98 14.49 8.95
C MET A 250 -11.36 13.83 8.97
N VAL A 251 -12.39 14.64 9.10
CA VAL A 251 -13.78 14.18 9.14
C VAL A 251 -14.52 14.82 7.98
N VAL A 252 -15.33 14.02 7.30
CA VAL A 252 -16.15 14.41 6.16
C VAL A 252 -17.61 14.21 6.51
N ASN A 253 -18.46 15.18 6.16
CA ASN A 253 -19.88 15.07 6.42
C ASN A 253 -20.48 13.83 5.74
N ILE A 254 -21.47 13.24 6.40
CA ILE A 254 -22.22 12.09 5.88
C ILE A 254 -23.24 12.47 4.80
N THR A 255 -23.59 13.76 4.71
CA THR A 255 -24.57 14.29 3.77
C THR A 255 -23.88 14.66 2.48
N ARG A 256 -24.32 14.05 1.38
CA ARG A 256 -23.72 14.16 0.05
C ARG A 256 -23.30 15.59 -0.34
N ASP A 257 -24.20 16.56 -0.22
CA ASP A 257 -23.95 17.95 -0.64
C ASP A 257 -22.77 18.60 0.11
N VAL A 258 -22.66 18.34 1.41
CA VAL A 258 -21.58 18.87 2.27
C VAL A 258 -20.32 18.01 2.14
N ALA A 259 -20.51 16.70 1.97
CA ALA A 259 -19.43 15.72 1.87
C ALA A 259 -18.46 16.06 0.73
N PHE A 260 -18.96 16.58 -0.39
CA PHE A 260 -18.07 16.97 -1.48
C PHE A 260 -17.14 18.10 -1.05
N THR A 261 -17.66 19.20 -0.50
CA THR A 261 -16.83 20.30 0.00
C THR A 261 -15.79 19.83 1.02
N ASP A 262 -16.19 18.96 1.95
CA ASP A 262 -15.29 18.39 2.95
C ASP A 262 -14.22 17.45 2.35
N MET A 263 -14.46 16.90 1.15
CA MET A 263 -13.45 16.11 0.43
C MET A 263 -12.35 16.97 -0.21
N ILE A 264 -12.50 18.29 -0.42
CA ILE A 264 -11.39 19.15 -0.91
C ILE A 264 -10.14 18.99 -0.03
N PRO A 265 -10.21 19.26 1.29
CA PRO A 265 -9.02 19.19 2.13
C PRO A 265 -8.49 17.75 2.22
N VAL A 266 -9.35 16.72 2.18
CA VAL A 266 -8.92 15.31 2.13
C VAL A 266 -8.14 15.01 0.84
N CYS A 267 -8.63 15.44 -0.32
CA CYS A 267 -7.94 15.25 -1.60
C CYS A 267 -6.60 15.99 -1.63
N ASN A 268 -6.57 17.22 -1.12
CA ASN A 268 -5.35 18.01 -0.99
C ASN A 268 -4.33 17.34 -0.07
N LYS A 269 -4.80 16.71 1.02
CA LYS A 269 -3.97 15.93 1.92
C LYS A 269 -3.41 14.68 1.24
N ILE A 270 -4.26 13.89 0.57
CA ILE A 270 -3.84 12.69 -0.17
C ILE A 270 -2.78 13.06 -1.22
N PHE A 271 -3.02 14.11 -2.00
CA PHE A 271 -2.04 14.62 -2.96
C PHE A 271 -0.72 15.02 -2.28
N GLY A 272 -0.77 15.72 -1.14
CA GLY A 272 0.41 16.10 -0.37
C GLY A 272 1.23 14.93 0.17
N VAL A 273 0.57 13.89 0.67
CA VAL A 273 1.22 12.64 1.09
C VAL A 273 1.90 11.97 -0.12
N ILE A 274 1.19 11.84 -1.24
CA ILE A 274 1.73 11.20 -2.45
C ILE A 274 2.88 12.01 -3.05
N LEU A 275 2.80 13.35 -3.09
CA LEU A 275 3.88 14.20 -3.58
C LEU A 275 5.14 14.08 -2.71
N THR A 276 4.96 14.09 -1.38
CA THR A 276 6.07 13.88 -0.43
C THR A 276 6.74 12.53 -0.69
N ALA A 277 5.95 11.45 -0.71
CA ALA A 277 6.50 10.11 -0.92
C ALA A 277 7.14 9.93 -2.31
N TYR A 278 6.61 10.59 -3.33
CA TYR A 278 7.18 10.60 -4.67
C TYR A 278 8.56 11.28 -4.70
N ILE A 279 8.71 12.43 -4.04
CA ILE A 279 9.99 13.13 -3.92
C ILE A 279 11.00 12.25 -3.16
N ASP A 280 10.61 11.68 -2.01
CA ASP A 280 11.47 10.77 -1.23
C ASP A 280 11.94 9.58 -2.08
N GLY A 281 11.02 9.00 -2.86
CA GLY A 281 11.31 7.90 -3.77
C GLY A 281 12.30 8.27 -4.89
N LEU A 282 12.16 9.47 -5.46
CA LEU A 282 13.09 9.99 -6.47
C LEU A 282 14.48 10.26 -5.88
N GLU A 283 14.55 10.81 -4.67
CA GLU A 283 15.82 11.06 -3.96
C GLU A 283 16.58 9.76 -3.66
N ALA A 284 15.87 8.74 -3.17
CA ALA A 284 16.46 7.42 -2.95
C ALA A 284 16.91 6.76 -4.26
N THR A 285 16.13 6.91 -5.34
CA THR A 285 16.47 6.38 -6.66
C THR A 285 17.73 7.06 -7.23
N LYS A 286 17.81 8.39 -7.11
CA LYS A 286 18.99 9.17 -7.50
C LYS A 286 20.23 8.72 -6.74
N SER A 287 20.14 8.63 -5.40
CA SER A 287 21.25 8.22 -4.54
C SER A 287 21.80 6.84 -4.92
N LYS A 288 20.91 5.86 -5.10
CA LYS A 288 21.32 4.52 -5.57
C LYS A 288 21.94 4.52 -6.95
N SER A 289 21.41 5.33 -7.87
CA SER A 289 21.97 5.43 -9.22
C SER A 289 23.42 5.94 -9.18
N ILE A 290 23.72 6.87 -8.27
CA ILE A 290 25.09 7.37 -8.04
C ILE A 290 25.97 6.28 -7.42
N GLU A 291 25.49 5.58 -6.39
CA GLU A 291 26.23 4.48 -5.76
C GLU A 291 26.62 3.36 -6.74
N ARG A 292 25.68 2.93 -7.59
CA ARG A 292 25.93 1.92 -8.63
C ARG A 292 26.95 2.38 -9.65
N LYS A 293 26.88 3.66 -10.06
CA LYS A 293 27.87 4.26 -10.96
C LYS A 293 29.28 4.21 -10.34
N ASN A 294 29.40 4.50 -9.05
CA ASN A 294 30.67 4.50 -8.33
C ASN A 294 31.24 3.09 -8.11
N LYS A 295 30.38 2.09 -7.92
CA LYS A 295 30.79 0.68 -7.74
C LYS A 295 31.20 -0.02 -9.05
N MET A 296 31.13 0.66 -10.20
CA MET A 296 31.26 0.07 -11.55
C MET A 296 30.36 -1.17 -11.76
N ASP A 297 29.28 -1.27 -10.98
CA ASP A 297 28.35 -2.38 -11.09
C ASP A 297 27.44 -2.13 -12.30
N LEU A 298 27.81 -2.78 -13.41
CA LEU A 298 27.06 -2.78 -14.66
C LEU A 298 26.04 -3.92 -14.71
N SER A 299 25.88 -4.71 -13.64
CA SER A 299 24.96 -5.84 -13.64
C SER A 299 23.50 -5.39 -13.76
N SER A 300 22.76 -6.21 -14.52
CA SER A 300 21.40 -6.12 -15.08
C SER A 300 20.55 -4.85 -14.87
N PRO A 301 19.95 -4.30 -15.95
CA PRO A 301 19.10 -3.12 -15.89
C PRO A 301 17.85 -3.38 -15.05
N GLY A 302 17.69 -2.60 -13.98
CA GLY A 302 16.51 -1.77 -13.75
C GLY A 302 15.12 -2.39 -13.94
N SER A 303 14.93 -3.68 -13.69
CA SER A 303 13.59 -4.18 -13.42
C SER A 303 13.20 -3.59 -12.07
N ALA A 304 12.15 -2.77 -12.08
CA ALA A 304 11.59 -2.22 -10.86
C ALA A 304 11.40 -3.35 -9.83
N PRO A 305 11.63 -3.13 -8.52
CA PRO A 305 11.57 -4.18 -7.51
C PRO A 305 10.33 -5.08 -7.66
N LEU A 306 9.17 -4.48 -7.97
CA LEU A 306 7.95 -5.24 -8.22
C LEU A 306 7.93 -6.05 -9.51
N GLN A 307 8.64 -5.70 -10.59
CA GLN A 307 8.75 -6.57 -11.76
C GLN A 307 9.60 -7.82 -11.48
N GLN A 308 10.51 -7.74 -10.51
CA GLN A 308 11.22 -8.92 -10.01
C GLN A 308 10.34 -9.71 -9.04
N LEU A 309 9.54 -9.04 -8.21
CA LEU A 309 8.64 -9.67 -7.25
C LEU A 309 7.35 -10.26 -7.88
N LEU A 310 6.82 -9.67 -8.95
CA LEU A 310 5.63 -10.13 -9.69
C LEU A 310 5.96 -11.13 -10.79
N LYS A 311 7.22 -11.49 -10.99
CA LYS A 311 7.64 -12.57 -11.91
C LYS A 311 7.26 -13.97 -11.42
N VAL A 312 6.37 -14.07 -10.44
CA VAL A 312 5.78 -15.33 -9.98
C VAL A 312 4.81 -15.83 -11.06
N SER A 313 5.33 -16.69 -11.93
CA SER A 313 4.65 -17.89 -12.42
C SER A 313 3.34 -17.76 -13.21
N GLU A 314 3.21 -16.83 -14.16
CA GLU A 314 2.26 -17.01 -15.27
C GLU A 314 3.00 -17.44 -16.54
N PRO A 315 2.85 -18.70 -17.00
CA PRO A 315 3.36 -19.14 -18.29
C PRO A 315 2.46 -18.62 -19.41
N GLY A 316 2.49 -17.30 -19.63
CA GLY A 316 1.94 -16.67 -20.83
C GLY A 316 2.92 -16.81 -22.01
N PRO A 317 2.44 -16.87 -23.26
CA PRO A 317 3.30 -17.00 -24.44
C PRO A 317 4.31 -15.84 -24.44
N SER A 318 5.59 -16.20 -24.53
CA SER A 318 6.73 -15.28 -24.52
C SER A 318 6.65 -14.31 -25.70
N GLN A 319 5.98 -13.18 -25.50
CA GLN A 319 6.24 -12.01 -26.33
C GLN A 319 7.63 -11.51 -25.94
N SER A 320 8.61 -11.83 -26.79
CA SER A 320 9.95 -11.27 -26.76
C SER A 320 9.87 -9.76 -27.00
N TYR A 321 9.61 -9.00 -25.95
CA TYR A 321 9.87 -7.56 -25.94
C TYR A 321 11.38 -7.33 -25.90
N THR A 322 12.07 -7.62 -27.00
CA THR A 322 13.39 -7.08 -27.32
C THR A 322 13.26 -5.61 -27.73
N ARG A 323 12.64 -4.79 -26.87
CA ARG A 323 12.91 -3.36 -26.89
C ARG A 323 14.05 -3.13 -25.92
N ASN A 324 15.24 -2.95 -26.49
CA ASN A 324 16.34 -2.19 -25.90
C ASN A 324 15.82 -0.79 -25.52
N SER A 325 15.01 -0.68 -24.48
CA SER A 325 14.77 0.60 -23.83
C SER A 325 16.09 0.95 -23.16
N GLY A 326 16.90 1.73 -23.87
CA GLY A 326 18.18 2.21 -23.40
C GLY A 326 18.04 2.71 -21.97
N ARG A 327 19.04 2.35 -21.14
CA ARG A 327 19.15 2.76 -19.74
C ARG A 327 18.73 4.22 -19.60
N LYS A 328 17.59 4.45 -18.93
CA LYS A 328 17.20 5.79 -18.49
C LYS A 328 18.38 6.34 -17.67
N SER A 329 19.12 7.29 -18.27
CA SER A 329 20.38 7.81 -17.70
C SER A 329 20.09 8.46 -16.35
N ALA A 330 21.07 8.48 -15.43
CA ALA A 330 20.93 9.17 -14.13
C ALA A 330 20.30 10.58 -14.24
N ASN A 331 20.57 11.27 -15.36
CA ASN A 331 20.03 12.57 -15.70
C ASN A 331 18.48 12.63 -15.73
N CYS A 332 17.77 11.55 -16.07
CA CYS A 332 16.30 11.59 -16.10
C CYS A 332 15.68 11.54 -14.70
N TRP A 333 16.30 10.83 -13.75
CA TRP A 333 15.84 10.81 -12.36
C TRP A 333 16.14 12.12 -11.67
N GLU A 334 17.27 12.73 -11.98
CA GLU A 334 17.62 14.06 -11.52
C GLU A 334 16.67 15.13 -12.06
N LEU A 335 16.34 15.09 -13.35
CA LEU A 335 15.36 16.00 -13.93
C LEU A 335 13.96 15.80 -13.31
N ALA A 336 13.52 14.54 -13.15
CA ALA A 336 12.23 14.25 -12.51
C ALA A 336 12.18 14.76 -11.05
N LEU A 337 13.27 14.59 -10.30
CA LEU A 337 13.38 15.12 -8.93
C LEU A 337 13.32 16.64 -8.91
N GLN A 338 14.07 17.30 -9.81
CA GLN A 338 14.05 18.75 -9.93
C GLN A 338 12.65 19.27 -10.25
N LEU A 339 11.96 18.65 -11.21
CA LEU A 339 10.59 19.03 -11.57
C LEU A 339 9.60 18.80 -10.42
N ALA A 340 9.75 17.71 -9.66
CA ALA A 340 8.90 17.43 -8.49
C ALA A 340 9.15 18.43 -7.35
N GLN A 341 10.41 18.81 -7.10
CA GLN A 341 10.76 19.83 -6.12
C GLN A 341 10.24 21.22 -6.55
N GLN A 342 10.39 21.59 -7.82
CA GLN A 342 9.81 22.83 -8.36
C GLN A 342 8.27 22.84 -8.28
N CYS A 343 7.62 21.70 -8.52
CA CYS A 343 6.18 21.54 -8.32
C CYS A 343 5.79 21.84 -6.87
N ARG A 344 6.48 21.23 -5.90
CA ARG A 344 6.28 21.51 -4.47
C ARG A 344 6.47 22.99 -4.16
N ASP A 345 7.56 23.59 -4.62
CA ASP A 345 7.89 24.98 -4.34
C ASP A 345 6.82 25.92 -4.93
N ARG A 346 6.28 25.59 -6.11
CA ARG A 346 5.19 26.32 -6.76
C ARG A 346 3.89 26.27 -5.95
N PHE A 347 3.56 25.14 -5.33
CA PHE A 347 2.41 25.03 -4.42
C PHE A 347 2.60 25.82 -3.11
N ASN A 348 3.84 26.13 -2.72
CA ASN A 348 4.14 26.92 -1.53
C ASN A 348 4.17 28.42 -1.80
N GLU A 349 4.00 28.86 -3.05
CA GLU A 349 3.88 30.28 -3.36
C GLU A 349 2.62 30.88 -2.73
N SER A 350 2.74 32.09 -2.20
CA SER A 350 1.59 32.81 -1.63
C SER A 350 0.55 33.08 -2.72
N VAL A 351 -0.71 32.87 -2.37
CA VAL A 351 -1.88 33.07 -3.23
C VAL A 351 -2.89 33.92 -2.47
N GLU A 352 -3.48 34.90 -3.14
CA GLU A 352 -4.46 35.81 -2.53
C GLU A 352 -5.88 35.53 -3.02
N THR A 353 -6.01 35.02 -4.24
CA THR A 353 -7.29 34.77 -4.89
C THR A 353 -7.46 33.31 -5.32
N VAL A 354 -8.71 32.90 -5.57
CA VAL A 354 -9.02 31.57 -6.14
C VAL A 354 -8.41 31.41 -7.54
N ASP A 355 -8.37 32.48 -8.33
CA ASP A 355 -7.74 32.49 -9.65
C ASP A 355 -6.22 32.29 -9.55
N ASP A 356 -5.58 32.83 -8.50
CA ASP A 356 -4.16 32.57 -8.22
C ASP A 356 -3.92 31.10 -7.85
N ILE A 357 -4.80 30.50 -7.04
CA ILE A 357 -4.75 29.06 -6.73
C ILE A 357 -4.86 28.25 -8.02
N GLU A 358 -5.89 28.49 -8.83
CA GLU A 358 -6.11 27.78 -10.10
C GLU A 358 -4.87 27.88 -11.00
N ARG A 359 -4.35 29.09 -11.22
CA ARG A 359 -3.19 29.32 -12.08
C ARG A 359 -1.92 28.68 -11.52
N ASN A 360 -1.61 28.88 -10.24
CA ASN A 360 -0.37 28.40 -9.64
C ASN A 360 -0.35 26.88 -9.49
N SER A 361 -1.46 26.29 -9.04
CA SER A 361 -1.58 24.85 -8.89
C SER A 361 -1.57 24.15 -10.25
N ASN A 362 -2.20 24.71 -11.30
CA ASN A 362 -2.08 24.15 -12.65
C ASN A 362 -0.63 24.19 -13.15
N ALA A 363 0.06 25.32 -12.99
CA ALA A 363 1.47 25.44 -13.37
C ALA A 363 2.36 24.43 -12.61
N ALA A 364 2.07 24.15 -11.34
CA ALA A 364 2.75 23.12 -10.56
C ALA A 364 2.50 21.71 -11.12
N LEU A 365 1.24 21.38 -11.42
CA LEU A 365 0.87 20.08 -11.99
C LEU A 365 1.48 19.86 -13.39
N GLU A 366 1.60 20.90 -14.21
CA GLU A 366 2.29 20.83 -15.50
C GLU A 366 3.76 20.40 -15.37
N LEU A 367 4.44 20.75 -14.28
CA LEU A 367 5.82 20.30 -14.03
C LEU A 367 5.88 18.78 -13.84
N LEU A 368 4.91 18.18 -13.15
CA LEU A 368 4.82 16.72 -12.99
C LEU A 368 4.52 16.00 -14.31
N ALA A 369 3.87 16.68 -15.26
CA ALA A 369 3.53 16.13 -16.57
C ALA A 369 4.71 16.13 -17.57
N LYS A 370 5.74 16.96 -17.36
CA LYS A 370 6.89 17.15 -18.28
C LYS A 370 7.98 16.05 -18.24
N ARG A 371 7.83 15.04 -17.39
CA ARG A 371 8.86 14.03 -17.08
C ARG A 371 9.00 12.88 -18.07
#